data_AF-A0A328DH14-F1
#
_entry.id   AF-A0A328DH14-F1
#
_cell.length_a   1.000
_cell.length_b   1.000
_cell.length_c   1.000
_cell.angle_alpha   90.00
_cell.angle_beta   90.00
_cell.angle_gamma   90.00
#
_symmetry.space_group_name_H-M   'P 1'
#
loop_
_entity.id
_entity.type
_entity.pdbx_description
1 polymer ?
#
loop_
_entity_poly.entity_id
_entity_poly.type
_entity_poly.pdbx_seq_one_letter_code
_entity_poly.pdbx_strand_id
1 'polypeptide(L)'
;MDHRPQSSNDGNANQDQQNRRLYNPYQDLQIPTQAYFQLPTAPEFLFQEEARAQRRSWGENITYYTGIGYLGGATVGAGKGLVDGVRASEPGESMKLRVNRILNGSGHAGRKFGNRAGVVGLLYAGMESGLVALRDTDDIINSVAAGLGTGALYRAASGVRSAAVAGVIGGMVVGLGVTAKQAMKRYVPI
;
A
#
# COMPACT_ATOMS: atom_id res chain seq x y z
N MET A 1 44.43 -24.21 2.57
CA MET A 1 43.70 -23.04 2.03
C MET A 1 42.28 -23.20 2.54
N ASP A 2 42.02 -22.64 3.71
CA ASP A 2 40.79 -22.90 4.48
C ASP A 2 39.78 -21.80 4.18
N HIS A 3 38.76 -22.13 3.39
CA HIS A 3 37.62 -21.24 3.17
C HIS A 3 36.67 -21.33 4.36
N ARG A 4 36.76 -20.34 5.25
CA ARG A 4 35.78 -20.04 6.29
C ARG A 4 34.65 -19.19 5.68
N PRO A 5 33.39 -19.66 5.58
CA PRO A 5 32.29 -18.78 5.24
C PRO A 5 32.01 -17.84 6.43
N GLN A 6 31.91 -16.56 6.12
CA GLN A 6 31.64 -15.46 7.04
C GLN A 6 30.26 -15.60 7.68
N SER A 7 30.22 -15.35 9.00
CA SER A 7 29.01 -15.15 9.77
C SER A 7 28.34 -13.83 9.36
N SER A 8 27.14 -13.94 8.79
CA SER A 8 26.22 -12.81 8.64
C SER A 8 24.79 -13.34 8.60
N ASN A 9 24.26 -13.79 9.74
CA ASN A 9 22.81 -14.04 9.82
C ASN A 9 22.21 -14.06 11.25
N ASP A 10 22.75 -13.27 12.19
CA ASP A 10 22.20 -13.21 13.56
C ASP A 10 20.83 -12.49 13.63
N GLY A 11 20.41 -11.81 12.55
CA GLY A 11 19.08 -11.19 12.42
C GLY A 11 17.96 -12.16 12.04
N ASN A 12 18.26 -13.21 11.27
CA ASN A 12 17.26 -14.09 10.69
C ASN A 12 16.80 -15.19 11.66
N ALA A 13 17.71 -15.69 12.49
CA ALA A 13 17.41 -16.71 13.50
C ALA A 13 16.39 -16.25 14.56
N ASN A 14 16.39 -14.95 14.89
CA ASN A 14 15.46 -14.36 15.85
C ASN A 14 14.05 -14.19 15.26
N GLN A 15 13.93 -13.91 13.96
CA GLN A 15 12.63 -13.85 13.27
C GLN A 15 12.03 -15.26 13.08
N ASP A 16 12.87 -16.24 12.77
CA ASP A 16 12.47 -17.65 12.65
C ASP A 16 11.95 -18.23 13.98
N GLN A 17 12.51 -17.81 15.13
CA GLN A 17 12.02 -18.23 16.45
C GLN A 17 10.70 -17.55 16.83
N GLN A 18 10.50 -16.28 16.47
CA GLN A 18 9.26 -15.55 16.76
C GLN A 18 8.06 -16.10 15.96
N ASN A 19 8.32 -16.72 14.81
CA ASN A 19 7.31 -17.22 13.87
C ASN A 19 7.10 -18.74 13.97
N ARG A 20 7.39 -19.35 15.13
CA ARG A 20 7.17 -20.78 15.40
C ARG A 20 6.31 -20.97 16.63
N ARG A 21 5.23 -21.74 16.49
CA ARG A 21 4.35 -22.16 17.59
C ARG A 21 4.77 -23.54 18.05
N LEU A 22 5.04 -23.68 19.35
CA LEU A 22 5.34 -24.98 19.95
C LEU A 22 4.02 -25.77 20.08
N TYR A 23 3.90 -26.86 19.31
CA TYR A 23 2.76 -27.78 19.36
C TYR A 23 3.22 -29.14 19.84
N ASN A 24 3.10 -29.40 21.14
CA ASN A 24 3.51 -30.67 21.75
C ASN A 24 2.28 -31.49 22.21
N PRO A 25 1.78 -32.45 21.42
CA PRO A 25 0.66 -33.30 21.80
C PRO A 25 1.01 -34.34 22.87
N TYR A 26 2.30 -34.51 23.21
CA TYR A 26 2.80 -35.50 24.17
C TYR A 26 3.43 -34.86 25.40
N GLN A 27 2.95 -33.67 25.82
CA GLN A 27 3.47 -32.97 27.00
C GLN A 27 3.49 -33.84 28.28
N ASP A 28 2.57 -34.80 28.39
CA ASP A 28 2.41 -35.70 29.53
C ASP A 28 3.42 -36.86 29.51
N LEU A 29 4.05 -37.11 28.37
CA LEU A 29 5.17 -38.02 28.22
C LEU A 29 6.46 -37.18 28.25
N GLN A 30 7.27 -37.32 29.30
CA GLN A 30 8.53 -36.56 29.47
C GLN A 30 9.62 -37.02 28.48
N ILE A 31 9.41 -36.81 27.18
CA ILE A 31 10.35 -37.16 26.11
C ILE A 31 11.17 -35.93 25.72
N PRO A 32 12.52 -36.01 25.65
CA PRO A 32 13.38 -34.88 25.30
C PRO A 32 13.39 -34.61 23.78
N THR A 33 12.28 -34.14 23.22
CA THR A 33 12.12 -33.93 21.76
C THR A 33 11.54 -32.55 21.38
N GLN A 34 11.77 -31.53 22.20
CA GLN A 34 11.19 -30.17 22.04
C GLN A 34 11.55 -29.46 20.71
N ALA A 35 12.63 -29.85 20.04
CA ALA A 35 13.07 -29.23 18.78
C ALA A 35 12.20 -29.59 17.57
N TYR A 36 11.53 -30.76 17.58
CA TYR A 36 10.79 -31.28 16.43
C TYR A 36 9.33 -30.79 16.35
N PHE A 37 8.85 -30.10 17.38
CA PHE A 37 7.46 -29.69 17.54
C PHE A 37 7.24 -28.19 17.35
N GLN A 38 8.21 -27.51 16.75
CA GLN A 38 8.12 -26.10 16.42
C GLN A 38 7.47 -25.96 15.05
N LEU A 39 6.15 -25.75 15.01
CA LEU A 39 5.44 -25.50 13.76
C LEU A 39 5.65 -24.06 13.32
N PRO A 40 6.08 -23.80 12.08
CA PRO A 40 6.03 -22.46 11.50
C PRO A 40 4.59 -21.91 11.57
N THR A 41 4.42 -20.68 12.06
CA THR A 41 3.11 -20.00 12.06
C THR A 41 2.75 -19.38 10.71
N ALA A 42 3.66 -19.45 9.74
CA ALA A 42 3.40 -19.09 8.36
C ALA A 42 3.04 -20.35 7.54
N PRO A 43 2.10 -20.26 6.59
CA PRO A 43 1.80 -21.37 5.68
C PRO A 43 3.04 -21.69 4.84
N GLU A 44 3.53 -22.93 4.96
CA GLU A 44 4.57 -23.45 4.08
C GLU A 44 3.92 -23.90 2.78
N PHE A 45 4.13 -23.11 1.71
CA PHE A 45 3.57 -23.42 0.42
C PHE A 45 4.31 -24.60 -0.20
N LEU A 46 3.55 -25.66 -0.50
CA LEU A 46 4.07 -26.83 -1.21
C LEU A 46 4.42 -26.50 -2.66
N PHE A 47 3.85 -25.42 -3.21
CA PHE A 47 4.04 -24.97 -4.57
C PHE A 47 4.61 -23.55 -4.59
N GLN A 48 5.67 -23.36 -5.36
CA GLN A 48 6.30 -22.06 -5.55
C GLN A 48 5.34 -21.06 -6.22
N GLU A 49 4.37 -21.57 -6.97
CA GLU A 49 3.28 -20.84 -7.62
C GLU A 49 2.31 -20.26 -6.58
N GLU A 50 1.95 -21.01 -5.54
CA GLU A 50 1.09 -20.53 -4.46
C GLU A 50 1.80 -19.50 -3.57
N ALA A 51 3.10 -19.72 -3.30
CA ALA A 51 3.93 -18.74 -2.60
C ALA A 51 4.02 -17.41 -3.37
N ARG A 52 4.13 -17.47 -4.70
CA ARG A 52 4.14 -16.29 -5.59
C ARG A 52 2.77 -15.65 -5.73
N ALA A 53 1.69 -16.42 -5.73
CA ALA A 53 0.34 -15.87 -5.75
C ALA A 53 0.02 -15.09 -4.46
N GLN A 54 0.59 -15.48 -3.32
CA GLN A 54 0.41 -14.77 -2.05
C GLN A 54 1.21 -13.46 -1.97
N ARG A 55 2.37 -13.37 -2.63
CA ARG A 55 3.10 -12.10 -2.82
C ARG A 55 2.77 -11.49 -4.18
N ARG A 56 1.74 -10.63 -4.22
CA ARG A 56 1.29 -9.90 -5.42
C ARG A 56 2.49 -9.41 -6.25
N SER A 57 2.51 -9.73 -7.55
CA SER A 57 3.65 -9.40 -8.41
C SER A 57 3.83 -7.88 -8.51
N TRP A 58 5.05 -7.42 -8.78
CA TRP A 58 5.39 -5.99 -8.90
C TRP A 58 4.42 -5.23 -9.82
N GLY A 59 4.17 -5.79 -11.02
CA GLY A 59 3.25 -5.20 -12.00
C GLY A 59 1.78 -5.24 -11.58
N GLU A 60 1.36 -6.28 -10.85
CA GLU A 60 0.01 -6.36 -10.28
C GLU A 60 -0.21 -5.32 -9.18
N ASN A 61 0.82 -5.00 -8.39
CA ASN A 61 0.74 -4.00 -7.33
C ASN A 61 0.58 -2.59 -7.92
N ILE A 62 1.41 -2.28 -8.92
CA ILE A 62 1.36 -1.03 -9.67
C ILE A 62 0.01 -0.82 -10.35
N THR A 63 -0.45 -1.82 -11.10
CA THR A 63 -1.75 -1.74 -11.81
C THR A 63 -2.90 -1.61 -10.81
N TYR A 64 -2.82 -2.32 -9.69
CA TYR A 64 -3.84 -2.26 -8.64
C TYR A 64 -3.91 -0.88 -7.99
N TYR A 65 -2.80 -0.37 -7.44
CA TYR A 65 -2.78 0.93 -6.77
C TYR A 65 -3.09 2.09 -7.72
N THR A 66 -2.60 2.03 -8.96
CA THR A 66 -2.92 3.03 -9.99
C THR A 66 -4.40 2.97 -10.37
N GLY A 67 -4.94 1.77 -10.56
CA GLY A 67 -6.34 1.55 -10.93
C GLY A 67 -7.31 2.03 -9.85
N ILE A 68 -7.11 1.59 -8.60
CA ILE A 68 -7.97 2.04 -7.48
C ILE A 68 -7.79 3.54 -7.21
N GLY A 69 -6.57 4.07 -7.34
CA GLY A 69 -6.31 5.49 -7.18
C GLY A 69 -7.00 6.32 -8.25
N TYR A 70 -6.94 5.88 -9.51
CA TYR A 70 -7.62 6.53 -10.63
C TYR A 70 -9.14 6.50 -10.47
N LEU A 71 -9.71 5.32 -10.21
CA LEU A 71 -11.15 5.16 -10.07
C LEU A 71 -11.68 5.93 -8.85
N GLY A 72 -11.02 5.81 -7.70
CA GLY A 72 -11.39 6.55 -6.49
C GLY A 72 -11.31 8.06 -6.69
N GLY A 73 -10.22 8.55 -7.28
CA GLY A 73 -10.07 9.96 -7.63
C GLY A 73 -11.11 10.43 -8.65
N ALA A 74 -11.44 9.60 -9.64
CA ALA A 74 -12.43 9.92 -10.66
C ALA A 74 -13.84 10.00 -10.09
N THR A 75 -14.24 9.09 -9.20
CA THR A 75 -15.54 9.12 -8.53
C THR A 75 -15.70 10.38 -7.68
N VAL A 76 -14.70 10.72 -6.87
CA VAL A 76 -14.71 11.95 -6.06
C VAL A 76 -14.73 13.20 -6.94
N GLY A 77 -13.90 13.22 -7.99
CA GLY A 77 -13.84 14.33 -8.95
C GLY A 77 -15.15 14.53 -9.71
N ALA A 78 -15.78 13.43 -10.14
CA ALA A 78 -17.04 13.47 -10.85
C ALA A 78 -18.18 13.95 -9.95
N GLY A 79 -18.23 13.47 -8.70
CA GLY A 79 -19.19 13.95 -7.70
C GLY A 79 -19.05 15.45 -7.45
N LYS A 80 -17.81 15.94 -7.27
CA LYS A 80 -17.54 17.38 -7.15
C LYS A 80 -17.99 18.14 -8.40
N GLY A 81 -17.58 17.69 -9.60
CA GLY A 81 -17.90 18.37 -10.85
C GLY A 81 -19.40 18.38 -11.18
N LEU A 82 -20.14 17.38 -10.69
CA LEU A 82 -21.60 17.36 -10.74
C LEU A 82 -22.18 18.47 -9.85
N VAL A 83 -21.75 18.56 -8.58
CA VAL A 83 -22.20 19.60 -7.66
C VAL A 83 -21.88 20.99 -8.19
N ASP A 84 -20.66 21.20 -8.70
CA ASP A 84 -20.24 22.46 -9.29
C ASP A 84 -21.07 22.79 -10.54
N GLY A 85 -21.33 21.81 -11.41
CA GLY A 85 -22.15 21.98 -12.61
C GLY A 85 -23.63 22.29 -12.31
N VAL A 86 -24.19 21.69 -11.25
CA VAL A 86 -25.55 21.98 -10.77
C VAL A 86 -25.64 23.38 -10.19
N ARG A 87 -24.65 23.79 -9.39
CA ARG A 87 -24.60 25.13 -8.77
C ARG A 87 -24.38 26.24 -9.79
N ALA A 88 -23.65 25.97 -10.86
CA ALA A 88 -23.42 26.90 -11.96
C ALA A 88 -24.58 26.98 -12.96
N SER A 89 -25.63 26.18 -12.80
CA SER A 89 -26.81 26.22 -13.70
C SER A 89 -27.65 27.48 -13.43
N GLU A 90 -27.96 28.24 -14.48
CA GLU A 90 -28.75 29.47 -14.35
C GLU A 90 -30.26 29.21 -14.38
N PRO A 91 -31.08 29.96 -13.61
CA PRO A 91 -32.53 29.88 -13.70
C PRO A 91 -33.01 30.34 -15.08
N GLY A 92 -33.67 29.46 -15.83
CA GLY A 92 -34.15 29.71 -17.20
C GLY A 92 -33.36 28.99 -18.30
N GLU A 93 -32.28 28.29 -17.95
CA GLU A 93 -31.52 27.47 -18.90
C GLU A 93 -32.33 26.26 -19.39
N SER A 94 -32.27 25.96 -20.70
CA SER A 94 -32.94 24.77 -21.23
C SER A 94 -32.36 23.48 -20.63
N MET A 95 -33.20 22.47 -20.45
CA MET A 95 -32.78 21.19 -19.84
C MET A 95 -31.59 20.56 -20.57
N LYS A 96 -31.48 20.74 -21.89
CA LYS A 96 -30.36 20.24 -22.71
C LYS A 96 -29.03 20.91 -22.36
N LEU A 97 -29.03 22.23 -22.22
CA LEU A 97 -27.82 23.00 -21.88
C LEU A 97 -27.35 22.69 -20.45
N ARG A 98 -28.31 22.60 -19.52
CA ARG A 98 -28.05 22.22 -18.13
C ARG A 98 -27.40 20.84 -18.01
N VAL A 99 -27.96 19.84 -18.69
CA VAL A 99 -27.41 18.47 -18.70
C VAL A 99 -26.00 18.46 -19.29
N ASN A 100 -25.78 19.12 -20.43
CA ASN A 100 -24.45 19.16 -21.06
C ASN A 100 -23.40 19.78 -20.14
N ARG A 101 -23.74 20.88 -19.46
CA ARG A 101 -22.86 21.55 -18.50
C ARG A 101 -22.50 20.64 -17.33
N ILE A 102 -23.49 19.98 -16.72
CA ILE A 102 -23.26 19.04 -15.60
C ILE A 102 -22.39 17.87 -16.06
N LEU A 103 -22.66 17.30 -17.23
CA LEU A 103 -21.90 16.16 -17.75
C LEU A 103 -20.45 16.54 -18.07
N ASN A 104 -20.25 17.70 -18.70
CA ASN A 104 -18.92 18.20 -19.02
C ASN A 104 -18.14 18.57 -17.74
N GLY A 105 -18.80 19.19 -16.76
CA GLY A 105 -18.21 19.54 -15.47
C GLY A 105 -17.78 18.32 -14.67
N SER A 106 -18.69 17.34 -14.51
CA SER A 106 -18.41 16.07 -13.83
C SER A 106 -17.34 15.24 -14.55
N GLY A 107 -17.41 15.08 -15.87
CA GLY A 107 -16.42 14.33 -16.64
C GLY A 107 -15.03 14.97 -16.61
N HIS A 108 -14.95 16.30 -16.76
CA HIS A 108 -13.67 17.02 -16.71
C HIS A 108 -13.04 16.94 -15.32
N ALA A 109 -13.82 17.17 -14.26
CA ALA A 109 -13.33 17.07 -12.89
C ALA A 109 -12.95 15.62 -12.53
N GLY A 110 -13.75 14.63 -12.92
CA GLY A 110 -13.46 13.21 -12.74
C GLY A 110 -12.12 12.83 -13.35
N ARG A 111 -11.89 13.13 -14.64
CA ARG A 111 -10.60 12.84 -15.30
C ARG A 111 -9.43 13.56 -14.63
N LYS A 112 -9.61 14.83 -14.23
CA LYS A 112 -8.55 15.62 -13.59
C LYS A 112 -8.14 15.04 -12.23
N PHE A 113 -9.10 14.69 -11.38
CA PHE A 113 -8.81 14.10 -10.07
C PHE A 113 -8.34 12.65 -10.19
N GLY A 114 -8.95 11.86 -11.08
CA GLY A 114 -8.55 10.49 -11.36
C GLY A 114 -7.10 10.39 -11.84
N ASN A 115 -6.70 11.17 -12.85
CA ASN A 115 -5.31 11.17 -13.33
C ASN A 115 -4.31 11.55 -12.22
N ARG A 116 -4.64 12.54 -11.38
CA ARG A 116 -3.75 12.96 -10.29
C ARG A 116 -3.61 11.88 -9.22
N ALA A 117 -4.71 11.30 -8.78
CA ALA A 117 -4.71 10.24 -7.76
C ALA A 117 -4.07 8.95 -8.29
N GLY A 118 -4.33 8.59 -9.55
CA GLY A 118 -3.70 7.45 -10.23
C GLY A 118 -2.19 7.58 -10.31
N VAL A 119 -1.65 8.76 -10.68
CA VAL A 119 -0.20 9.01 -10.70
C VAL A 119 0.40 8.91 -9.30
N VAL A 120 -0.26 9.44 -8.27
CA VAL A 120 0.20 9.28 -6.88
C VAL A 120 0.24 7.81 -6.47
N GLY A 121 -0.79 7.03 -6.82
CA GLY A 121 -0.82 5.59 -6.58
C GLY A 121 0.29 4.83 -7.32
N LEU A 122 0.56 5.21 -8.57
CA LEU A 122 1.65 4.67 -9.37
C LEU A 122 3.02 4.93 -8.72
N LEU A 123 3.27 6.17 -8.31
CA LEU A 123 4.51 6.57 -7.66
C LEU A 123 4.70 5.86 -6.31
N TYR A 124 3.63 5.74 -5.52
CA TYR A 124 3.64 5.00 -4.27
C TYR A 124 3.99 3.52 -4.49
N ALA A 125 3.30 2.85 -5.41
CA ALA A 125 3.56 1.46 -5.73
C ALA A 125 5.00 1.24 -6.22
N GLY A 126 5.49 2.13 -7.08
CA GLY A 126 6.87 2.09 -7.56
C GLY A 126 7.90 2.27 -6.45
N MET A 127 7.68 3.21 -5.53
CA MET A 127 8.58 3.43 -4.39
C MET A 127 8.52 2.32 -3.36
N GLU A 128 7.32 1.89 -2.97
CA GLU A 128 7.12 0.79 -2.03
C GLU A 128 7.82 -0.46 -2.54
N SER A 129 7.55 -0.85 -3.79
CA SER A 129 8.16 -2.03 -4.38
C SER A 129 9.67 -1.88 -4.61
N GLY A 130 10.17 -0.69 -4.94
CA GLY A 130 11.60 -0.42 -5.04
C GLY A 130 12.32 -0.55 -3.69
N LEU A 131 11.71 -0.07 -2.61
CA LEU A 131 12.29 -0.18 -1.28
C LEU A 131 12.21 -1.61 -0.71
N VAL A 132 11.13 -2.34 -0.99
CA VAL A 132 11.04 -3.78 -0.64
C VAL A 132 12.14 -4.57 -1.35
N ALA A 133 12.40 -4.30 -2.62
CA ALA A 133 13.49 -4.96 -3.35
C ALA A 133 14.89 -4.65 -2.78
N LEU A 134 15.08 -3.49 -2.15
CA LEU A 134 16.35 -3.09 -1.54
C LEU A 134 16.53 -3.57 -0.10
N ARG A 135 15.44 -3.78 0.65
CA ARG A 135 15.48 -3.99 2.11
C ARG A 135 14.84 -5.29 2.59
N ASP A 136 14.20 -6.04 1.69
CA ASP A 136 13.54 -7.35 1.89
C ASP A 136 12.61 -7.44 3.12
N THR A 137 12.11 -6.28 3.58
CA THR A 137 11.28 -6.14 4.79
C THR A 137 10.12 -5.20 4.52
N ASP A 138 8.90 -5.67 4.79
CA ASP A 138 7.65 -4.90 4.74
C ASP A 138 7.33 -4.30 6.12
N ASP A 139 8.06 -3.24 6.50
CA ASP A 139 7.84 -2.53 7.76
C ASP A 139 7.06 -1.22 7.58
N ILE A 140 6.41 -0.76 8.65
CA ILE A 140 5.75 0.55 8.76
C ILE A 140 6.66 1.70 8.29
N ILE A 141 7.95 1.61 8.62
CA ILE A 141 8.97 2.60 8.23
C ILE A 141 9.10 2.67 6.70
N ASN A 142 9.01 1.52 6.02
CA ASN A 142 9.12 1.43 4.58
C ASN A 142 7.94 2.12 3.88
N SER A 143 6.72 1.84 4.33
CA SER A 143 5.52 2.48 3.80
C SER A 143 5.53 4.00 4.04
N VAL A 144 5.93 4.46 5.23
CA VAL A 144 6.03 5.90 5.54
C VAL A 144 7.10 6.58 4.69
N ALA A 145 8.26 5.95 4.50
CA ALA A 145 9.32 6.46 3.63
C ALA A 145 8.87 6.52 2.15
N ALA A 146 8.17 5.48 1.67
CA ALA A 146 7.55 5.48 0.35
C ALA A 146 6.51 6.61 0.20
N GLY A 147 5.70 6.86 1.23
CA GLY A 147 4.75 7.98 1.27
C GLY A 147 5.41 9.35 1.22
N LEU A 148 6.47 9.55 2.02
CA LEU A 148 7.31 10.76 2.00
C LEU A 148 7.92 10.99 0.61
N GLY A 149 8.57 9.95 0.07
CA GLY A 149 9.22 10.03 -1.23
C GLY A 149 8.21 10.30 -2.34
N THR A 150 7.05 9.65 -2.31
CA THR A 150 6.00 9.82 -3.32
C THR A 150 5.47 11.25 -3.34
N GLY A 151 5.19 11.81 -2.15
CA GLY A 151 4.74 13.19 -2.03
C GLY A 151 5.79 14.20 -2.52
N ALA A 152 7.05 13.98 -2.16
CA ALA A 152 8.15 14.82 -2.61
C ALA A 152 8.35 14.74 -4.12
N LEU A 153 8.37 13.53 -4.68
CA LEU A 153 8.58 13.29 -6.10
C LEU A 153 7.42 13.85 -6.94
N TYR A 154 6.18 13.64 -6.52
CA TYR A 154 5.00 14.16 -7.22
C TYR A 154 5.03 15.69 -7.38
N ARG A 155 5.60 16.40 -6.40
CA ARG A 155 5.71 17.87 -6.44
C ARG A 155 7.10 18.41 -6.72
N ALA A 156 8.09 17.58 -7.02
CA ALA A 156 9.46 18.00 -7.29
C ALA A 156 9.55 19.07 -8.41
N ALA A 157 8.76 18.90 -9.48
CA ALA A 157 8.70 19.85 -10.59
C ALA A 157 8.10 21.23 -10.22
N SER A 158 7.42 21.34 -9.08
CA SER A 158 6.82 22.60 -8.60
C SER A 158 7.71 23.35 -7.60
N GLY A 159 8.93 22.85 -7.34
CA GLY A 159 9.92 23.48 -6.46
C GLY A 159 10.20 22.71 -5.16
N VAL A 160 11.31 23.05 -4.50
CA VAL A 160 11.80 22.33 -3.31
C VAL A 160 10.86 22.47 -2.11
N ARG A 161 10.30 23.67 -1.87
CA ARG A 161 9.35 23.90 -0.76
C ARG A 161 8.07 23.07 -0.92
N SER A 162 7.55 23.02 -2.14
CA SER A 162 6.30 22.31 -2.43
C SER A 162 6.50 20.80 -2.40
N ALA A 163 7.68 20.31 -2.82
CA ALA A 163 8.11 18.92 -2.65
C ALA A 163 8.22 18.55 -1.17
N ALA A 164 8.87 19.37 -0.34
CA ALA A 164 9.00 19.10 1.10
C ALA A 164 7.63 18.99 1.79
N VAL A 165 6.74 19.95 1.53
CA VAL A 165 5.38 19.94 2.11
C VAL A 165 4.58 18.72 1.64
N ALA A 166 4.60 18.42 0.34
CA ALA A 166 3.87 17.25 -0.17
C ALA A 166 4.47 15.94 0.33
N GLY A 167 5.79 15.87 0.51
CA GLY A 167 6.45 14.74 1.16
C GLY A 167 5.89 14.52 2.55
N VAL A 168 5.95 15.53 3.43
CA VAL A 168 5.42 15.46 4.80
C VAL A 168 3.96 15.00 4.82
N ILE A 169 3.11 15.58 3.96
CA ILE A 169 1.69 15.18 3.86
C ILE A 169 1.57 13.71 3.44
N GLY A 170 2.33 13.28 2.43
CA GLY A 170 2.34 11.89 1.97
C GLY A 170 2.76 10.91 3.06
N GLY A 171 3.81 11.24 3.81
CA GLY A 171 4.28 10.46 4.96
C GLY A 171 3.24 10.37 6.08
N MET A 172 2.58 11.48 6.43
CA MET A 172 1.52 11.48 7.45
C MET A 172 0.32 10.64 7.04
N VAL A 173 -0.15 10.75 5.79
CA VAL A 173 -1.30 9.99 5.29
C VAL A 173 -1.02 8.49 5.36
N VAL A 174 0.16 8.05 4.91
CA VAL A 174 0.53 6.64 4.98
C VAL A 174 0.73 6.20 6.44
N GLY A 175 1.38 7.02 7.28
CA GLY A 175 1.57 6.74 8.71
C GLY A 175 0.26 6.57 9.49
N LEU A 176 -0.75 7.40 9.21
CA LEU A 176 -2.08 7.24 9.78
C LEU A 176 -2.79 5.99 9.22
N GLY A 177 -2.62 5.69 7.94
CA GLY A 177 -3.20 4.49 7.32
C GLY A 177 -2.68 3.19 7.91
N VAL A 178 -1.36 3.07 8.11
CA VAL A 178 -0.73 1.86 8.68
C VAL A 178 -1.07 1.68 10.15
N THR A 179 -1.12 2.75 10.94
CA THR A 179 -1.53 2.68 12.35
C THR A 179 -3.01 2.33 12.49
N ALA A 180 -3.88 2.85 11.62
CA ALA A 180 -5.29 2.45 11.56
C ALA A 180 -5.44 0.96 11.21
N LYS A 181 -4.70 0.46 10.21
CA LYS A 181 -4.68 -0.97 9.86
C LYS A 181 -4.22 -1.84 11.04
N GLN A 182 -3.19 -1.40 11.77
CA GLN A 182 -2.69 -2.10 12.96
C GLN A 182 -3.70 -2.09 14.10
N ALA A 183 -4.42 -0.99 14.31
CA ALA A 183 -5.50 -0.89 15.30
C ALA A 183 -6.68 -1.80 14.95
N MET A 184 -7.08 -1.87 13.67
CA MET A 184 -8.17 -2.77 13.23
C MET A 184 -7.83 -4.24 13.44
N LYS A 185 -6.61 -4.66 13.10
CA LYS A 185 -6.14 -6.04 13.37
C LYS A 185 -6.16 -6.40 14.86
N ARG A 186 -6.05 -5.41 15.75
CA ARG A 186 -6.13 -5.62 17.20
C ARG A 186 -7.57 -5.84 17.69
N TYR A 187 -8.57 -5.36 16.95
CA TYR A 187 -9.99 -5.41 17.34
C TYR A 187 -10.79 -6.54 16.66
N VAL A 188 -10.29 -7.10 15.55
CA VAL A 188 -10.91 -8.24 14.87
C VAL A 188 -10.13 -9.51 15.23
N PRO A 189 -10.61 -10.34 16.18
CA PRO A 189 -10.06 -11.67 16.37
C PRO A 189 -10.44 -12.53 15.14
N ILE A 190 -9.44 -12.96 14.40
CA ILE A 190 -9.51 -14.08 13.45
C ILE A 190 -9.07 -15.35 14.16
#